data_AF-T1H033-F1
#
_entry.id   AF-T1H033-F1
#
_cell.length_a   1.000
_cell.length_b   1.000
_cell.length_c   1.000
_cell.angle_alpha   90.00
_cell.angle_beta   90.00
_cell.angle_gamma   90.00
#
_symmetry.space_group_name_H-M   'P 1'
#
loop_
_entity.id
_entity.type
_entity.pdbx_description
1 polymer ?
#
loop_
_entity_poly.entity_id
_entity_poly.type
_entity_poly.pdbx_seq_one_letter_code
_entity_poly.pdbx_strand_id
1 'polypeptide(L)' 'MGNGMNKILPGLYIGNYRDSKDKKQLESFNITHILSIHDYPGKLIA' A
#
# COMPACT_ATOMS: atom_id res chain seq x y z
N MET A 1 -7.88 6.15 -7.41
CA MET A 1 -9.31 6.04 -7.03
C MET A 1 -9.35 5.84 -5.52
N GLY A 2 -9.40 6.95 -4.78
CA GLY A 2 -9.07 7.05 -3.34
C GLY A 2 -7.99 8.12 -3.10
N ASN A 3 -8.00 8.78 -1.94
CA ASN A 3 -7.10 9.89 -1.59
C ASN A 3 -5.77 9.42 -0.93
N GLY A 4 -5.44 8.14 -1.07
CA GLY A 4 -4.32 7.47 -0.41
C GLY A 4 -4.78 6.24 0.37
N MET A 5 -3.84 5.57 1.04
CA MET A 5 -4.11 4.42 1.90
C MET A 5 -4.76 4.86 3.21
N ASN A 6 -5.78 4.11 3.65
CA ASN A 6 -6.54 4.39 4.86
C ASN A 6 -6.25 3.35 5.95
N LYS A 7 -6.10 3.81 7.19
CA LYS A 7 -6.02 2.95 8.37
C LYS A 7 -7.39 2.37 8.68
N ILE A 8 -7.50 1.04 8.71
CA ILE A 8 -8.74 0.33 9.03
C ILE A 8 -8.73 -0.14 10.48
N LEU A 9 -7.58 -0.67 10.92
CA LEU A 9 -7.32 -1.08 12.30
C LEU A 9 -5.89 -0.69 12.69
N PRO A 10 -5.51 -0.73 13.98
CA PRO A 10 -4.12 -0.62 14.38
C PRO A 10 -3.25 -1.64 13.62
N GLY A 11 -2.31 -1.15 12.81
CA GLY A 11 -1.42 -1.97 12.00
C GLY A 11 -2.01 -2.50 10.68
N LEU A 12 -3.28 -2.22 10.36
CA LEU A 12 -3.91 -2.66 9.11
C LEU A 12 -4.39 -1.48 8.28
N TYR A 13 -3.95 -1.46 7.03
CA TYR A 13 -4.22 -0.39 6.08
C TYR A 13 -4.70 -0.97 4.75
N ILE A 14 -5.60 -0.26 4.07
CA ILE A 14 -6.07 -0.61 2.73
C ILE A 14 -5.82 0.58 1.80
N GLY A 15 -5.24 0.29 0.64
CA GLY A 15 -4.95 1.26 -0.41
C GLY A 15 -5.02 0.61 -1.78
N ASN A 16 -4.85 1.41 -2.82
CA ASN A 16 -4.77 0.93 -4.19
C ASN A 16 -3.30 0.64 -4.60
N TYR A 17 -3.12 0.14 -5.82
CA TYR A 17 -1.81 -0.21 -6.37
C TYR A 17 -0.79 0.96 -6.43
N ARG A 18 -1.23 2.21 -6.52
CA ARG A 18 -0.32 3.37 -6.47
C ARG A 18 0.17 3.61 -5.04
N ASP A 19 -0.72 3.44 -4.07
CA ASP A 19 -0.41 3.65 -2.65
C ASP A 19 0.64 2.63 -2.18
N SER A 20 0.59 1.39 -2.68
CA SER A 20 1.60 0.37 -2.39
C SER A 20 3.00 0.68 -2.95
N LYS A 21 3.16 1.75 -3.74
CA LYS A 21 4.45 2.22 -4.28
C LYS A 21 4.86 3.60 -3.75
N ASP A 22 4.02 4.25 -2.96
CA ASP A 22 4.34 5.56 -2.39
C ASP A 22 5.25 5.40 -1.17
N LYS A 23 6.56 5.51 -1.39
CA LYS A 23 7.58 5.37 -0.33
C LYS A 23 7.34 6.30 0.86
N LYS A 24 6.92 7.55 0.62
CA LYS A 24 6.68 8.52 1.70
C LYS A 24 5.55 8.06 2.61
N GLN A 25 4.49 7.52 2.02
CA GLN A 25 3.33 7.02 2.75
C GLN A 25 3.65 5.73 3.52
N LEU A 26 4.37 4.81 2.88
CA LEU A 26 4.82 3.56 3.51
C LEU A 26 5.72 3.84 4.72
N GLU A 27 6.69 4.75 4.58
CA GLU A 27 7.56 5.18 5.67
C GLU A 27 6.76 5.88 6.78
N SER A 28 5.87 6.81 6.43
CA SER A 28 5.07 7.57 7.41
C SER A 28 4.16 6.66 8.26
N PHE A 29 3.64 5.57 7.69
CA PHE A 29 2.80 4.60 8.41
C PHE A 29 3.56 3.37 8.89
N ASN A 30 4.88 3.33 8.73
CA ASN A 30 5.74 2.20 9.11
C ASN A 30 5.26 0.86 8.51
N ILE A 31 4.86 0.89 7.24
CA ILE A 31 4.43 -0.32 6.52
C ILE A 31 5.67 -1.16 6.20
N THR A 32 5.69 -2.39 6.71
CA THR A 32 6.79 -3.35 6.51
C THR A 32 6.38 -4.52 5.62
N HIS A 33 5.08 -4.75 5.46
CA HIS A 33 4.51 -5.87 4.71
C HIS A 33 3.36 -5.38 3.83
N ILE A 34 3.31 -5.85 2.58
CA ILE A 34 2.25 -5.53 1.63
C ILE A 34 1.70 -6.86 1.09
N LEU A 35 0.39 -7.05 1.20
CA LEU A 35 -0.33 -8.12 0.51
C LEU A 35 -1.05 -7.53 -0.70
N SER A 36 -0.65 -7.93 -1.91
CA SER A 36 -1.22 -7.43 -3.16
C SER A 36 -2.12 -8.47 -3.82
N ILE A 37 -3.39 -8.11 -4.06
CA ILE A 37 -4.38 -8.96 -4.73
C ILE A 37 -4.90 -8.20 -5.96
N HIS A 38 -4.46 -8.60 -7.16
CA HIS A 38 -4.90 -8.04 -8.44
C HIS A 38 -4.51 -8.94 -9.62
N ASP A 39 -5.18 -8.77 -10.77
CA ASP A 39 -5.07 -9.68 -11.92
C ASP A 39 -3.71 -9.67 -12.63
N TYR A 40 -2.94 -8.58 -12.52
CA TYR A 40 -1.64 -8.41 -13.19
C TYR A 40 -0.56 -7.83 -12.26
N PRO A 41 0.19 -8.67 -11.53
CA PRO A 41 1.33 -8.25 -10.73
C PRO A 41 2.50 -7.86 -11.64
N GLY A 42 2.45 -6.65 -12.20
CA GLY A 42 3.68 -5.99 -12.66
C GLY A 42 4.67 -5.88 -11.49
N LYS A 43 5.98 -5.84 -11.76
CA LYS A 43 7.04 -5.85 -10.74
C LYS A 43 6.70 -4.86 -9.59
N LEU A 44 6.42 -5.42 -8.42
CA LEU A 44 5.96 -4.67 -7.23
C LEU A 44 7.09 -3.85 -6.60
N ILE A 45 8.34 -4.23 -6.86
CA ILE A 45 9.55 -3.63 -6.30
C ILE A 45 10.64 -3.60 -7.38
N ALA A 46 11.29 -2.44 -7.55
CA ALA A 46 12.56 -2.31 -8.24
C ALA A 46 13.66 -2.24 -7.18
#